data_AF-A0A7C6XFL3-F1
#
_entry.id   AF-A0A7C6XFL3-F1
#
_cell.length_a   1.000
_cell.length_b   1.000
_cell.length_c   1.000
_cell.angle_alpha   90.00
_cell.angle_beta   90.00
_cell.angle_gamma   90.00
#
_symmetry.space_group_name_H-M   'P 1'
#
loop_
_entity.id
_entity.type
_entity.pdbx_description
1 polymer ?
#
loop_
_entity_poly.entity_id
_entity_poly.type
_entity_poly.pdbx_seq_one_letter_code
_entity_poly.pdbx_strand_id
1 'polypeptide(L)'
;GLRIERRRHFLRQLRVEAMCVAHLGYLIAIRDLIARGSGSRGSHLVADPKGILPHPALGSEWRFGPENPALREEILEVWLGEDGEFHTRAVPVRPIPESEFWFENTWEAYRSGRVFE
;
A
#
# COMPACT_ATOMS: atom_id res chain seq x y z
N GLY A 1 -10.15 -6.75 23.63
CA GLY A 1 -8.89 -6.04 23.93
C GLY A 1 -7.95 -6.97 24.68
N LEU A 2 -6.64 -6.73 24.58
CA LEU A 2 -5.65 -7.49 25.35
C LEU A 2 -5.74 -7.13 26.85
N ARG A 3 -5.41 -8.05 27.76
CA ARG A 3 -5.48 -7.81 29.21
C ARG A 3 -4.22 -7.08 29.69
N ILE A 4 -4.40 -5.90 30.30
CA ILE A 4 -3.29 -5.13 30.89
C ILE A 4 -3.07 -5.57 32.33
N GLU A 5 -2.01 -6.33 32.58
CA GLU A 5 -1.66 -6.74 33.95
C GLU A 5 -0.96 -5.66 34.77
N ARG A 6 -0.22 -4.75 34.11
CA ARG A 6 0.54 -3.68 34.76
C ARG A 6 0.48 -2.39 33.95
N ARG A 7 0.32 -1.24 34.62
CA ARG A 7 0.20 0.09 33.99
C ARG A 7 1.33 0.42 33.02
N ARG A 8 2.57 0.01 33.33
CA ARG A 8 3.74 0.20 32.45
C ARG A 8 3.64 -0.53 31.09
N HIS A 9 2.77 -1.54 30.96
CA HIS A 9 2.59 -2.28 29.71
C HIS A 9 1.56 -1.64 28.77
N PHE A 10 0.82 -0.60 29.22
CA PHE A 10 -0.25 0.05 28.46
C PHE A 10 0.22 0.51 27.06
N LEU A 11 1.31 1.28 26.98
CA LEU A 11 1.82 1.79 25.70
C LEU A 11 2.28 0.67 24.75
N ARG A 12 2.88 -0.39 25.31
CA ARG A 12 3.28 -1.56 24.53
C ARG A 12 2.06 -2.27 23.97
N GLN A 13 1.00 -2.42 24.77
CA GLN A 13 -0.22 -3.07 24.31
C GLN A 13 -0.89 -2.28 23.20
N LEU A 14 -1.07 -0.96 23.35
CA LEU A 14 -1.65 -0.11 22.31
C LEU A 14 -0.86 -0.23 21.00
N ARG A 15 0.47 -0.29 21.08
CA ARG A 15 1.33 -0.51 19.91
C ARG A 15 1.08 -1.89 19.28
N VAL A 16 0.99 -2.95 20.09
CA VAL A 16 0.71 -4.31 19.59
C VAL A 16 -0.65 -4.37 18.91
N GLU A 17 -1.69 -3.79 19.52
CA GLU A 17 -3.03 -3.72 18.93
C GLU A 17 -3.00 -2.98 17.59
N ALA A 18 -2.38 -1.79 17.52
CA ALA A 18 -2.23 -1.06 16.27
C ALA A 18 -1.46 -1.83 15.19
N MET A 19 -0.37 -2.52 15.56
CA MET A 19 0.39 -3.36 14.63
C MET A 19 -0.45 -4.54 14.13
N CYS A 20 -1.18 -5.24 15.00
CA CYS A 20 -2.05 -6.35 14.60
C CYS A 20 -3.16 -5.89 13.64
N VAL A 21 -3.77 -4.73 13.89
CA VAL A 21 -4.76 -4.13 12.97
C VAL A 21 -4.12 -3.82 11.61
N ALA A 22 -2.93 -3.21 11.60
CA ALA A 22 -2.22 -2.93 10.35
C ALA A 22 -1.88 -4.22 9.58
N HIS A 23 -1.38 -5.26 10.25
CA HIS A 23 -1.10 -6.56 9.62
C HIS A 23 -2.35 -7.15 8.98
N LEU A 24 -3.50 -7.09 9.66
CA LEU A 24 -4.76 -7.57 9.11
C LEU A 24 -5.16 -6.80 7.85
N GLY A 25 -5.03 -5.47 7.87
CA GLY A 25 -5.24 -4.64 6.68
C GLY A 25 -4.35 -5.04 5.49
N TYR A 26 -3.07 -5.31 5.72
CA TYR A 26 -2.16 -5.79 4.67
C TYR A 26 -2.57 -7.16 4.12
N LEU A 27 -2.95 -8.11 4.99
CA LEU A 27 -3.41 -9.43 4.54
C LEU A 27 -4.68 -9.34 3.69
N ILE A 28 -5.59 -8.43 4.05
CA ILE A 28 -6.81 -8.17 3.28
C ILE A 28 -6.48 -7.55 1.93
N ALA A 29 -5.56 -6.58 1.88
CA ALA A 29 -5.09 -6.01 0.62
C ALA A 29 -4.48 -7.08 -0.31
N ILE A 30 -3.62 -7.95 0.24
CA ILE A 30 -2.98 -9.04 -0.52
C ILE A 30 -4.04 -10.03 -1.03
N ARG A 31 -4.97 -10.46 -0.17
CA ARG A 31 -6.07 -11.36 -0.54
C ARG A 31 -6.90 -10.78 -1.69
N ASP A 32 -7.30 -9.52 -1.58
CA ASP A 32 -8.19 -8.89 -2.57
C ASP A 32 -7.45 -8.58 -3.88
N LEU A 33 -6.17 -8.20 -3.84
CA LEU A 33 -5.34 -8.09 -5.04
C LEU A 33 -5.22 -9.44 -5.77
N ILE A 34 -4.97 -10.53 -5.04
CA ILE A 34 -4.91 -11.87 -5.62
C ILE A 34 -6.26 -12.27 -6.22
N ALA A 35 -7.38 -12.02 -5.51
CA ALA A 35 -8.72 -12.31 -6.00
C ALA A 35 -9.07 -11.55 -7.30
N ARG A 36 -8.50 -10.35 -7.48
CA ARG A 36 -8.62 -9.54 -8.71
C ARG A 36 -7.65 -9.96 -9.82
N GLY A 37 -6.81 -10.96 -9.56
CA GLY A 37 -5.82 -11.44 -10.52
C GLY A 37 -4.70 -10.44 -10.75
N SER A 38 -4.19 -9.78 -9.70
CA SER A 38 -3.15 -8.74 -9.82
C SER A 38 -1.85 -9.22 -10.46
N GLY A 39 -1.52 -10.50 -10.29
CA GLY A 39 -0.17 -10.98 -10.57
C GLY A 39 0.87 -10.26 -9.72
N SER A 40 2.10 -10.14 -10.23
CA SER A 40 3.24 -9.57 -9.50
C SER A 40 3.66 -8.19 -10.03
N ARG A 41 3.80 -7.19 -9.14
CA ARG A 41 4.29 -5.84 -9.47
C ARG A 41 5.04 -5.22 -8.29
N GLY A 42 6.25 -4.70 -8.55
CA GLY A 42 7.06 -4.07 -7.51
C GLY A 42 7.41 -5.05 -6.39
N SER A 43 7.10 -4.68 -5.14
CA SER A 43 7.32 -5.53 -3.96
C SER A 43 6.23 -6.59 -3.72
N HIS A 44 5.13 -6.58 -4.50
CA HIS A 44 4.08 -7.60 -4.44
C HIS A 44 4.40 -8.72 -5.45
N LEU A 45 4.71 -9.92 -4.95
CA LEU A 45 5.01 -11.10 -5.76
C LEU A 45 4.01 -12.20 -5.46
N VAL A 46 3.33 -12.70 -6.50
CA VAL A 46 2.39 -13.82 -6.40
C VAL A 46 3.08 -15.06 -6.97
N ALA A 47 3.35 -16.02 -6.09
CA ALA A 47 3.95 -17.29 -6.48
C ALA A 47 3.01 -18.04 -7.44
N ASP A 48 3.58 -18.56 -8.53
CA ASP A 48 2.86 -19.38 -9.51
C ASP A 48 3.81 -20.45 -10.04
N PRO A 49 3.56 -21.75 -9.79
CA PRO A 49 4.38 -22.84 -10.31
C PRO A 49 4.52 -22.85 -11.84
N LYS A 50 3.56 -22.26 -12.57
CA LYS A 50 3.58 -22.12 -14.03
C LYS A 50 4.12 -20.77 -14.49
N GLY A 51 4.53 -19.93 -13.55
CA GLY A 51 5.01 -18.58 -13.78
C GLY A 51 6.46 -18.50 -14.26
N ILE A 52 6.97 -17.27 -14.26
CA ILE A 52 8.29 -16.89 -14.75
C ILE A 52 9.33 -17.22 -13.68
N LEU A 53 10.42 -17.89 -14.07
CA LEU A 53 11.58 -18.08 -13.20
C LEU A 53 12.43 -16.80 -13.26
N PRO A 54 12.60 -16.04 -12.15
CA PRO A 54 13.31 -14.77 -12.16
C PRO A 54 14.78 -14.90 -12.59
N HIS A 55 15.42 -16.03 -12.28
CA HIS A 55 16.80 -16.27 -12.63
C HIS A 55 17.11 -17.78 -12.73
N PRO A 56 17.91 -18.26 -13.71
CA PRO A 56 18.20 -19.70 -13.89
C PRO A 56 18.88 -20.39 -12.70
N ALA A 57 19.56 -19.63 -11.84
CA ALA A 57 20.22 -20.17 -10.64
C ALA A 57 19.27 -20.35 -9.44
N LEU A 58 18.02 -19.89 -9.53
CA LEU A 58 17.02 -20.05 -8.48
C LEU A 58 16.19 -21.32 -8.71
N GLY A 59 15.74 -21.93 -7.62
CA GLY A 59 14.84 -23.08 -7.67
C GLY A 59 13.46 -22.75 -8.24
N SER A 60 12.73 -23.76 -8.69
CA SER A 60 11.40 -23.60 -9.29
C SER A 60 10.34 -23.02 -8.33
N GLU A 61 10.57 -23.08 -7.02
CA GLU A 61 9.73 -22.46 -5.99
C GLU A 61 9.70 -20.93 -6.07
N TRP A 62 10.68 -20.31 -6.76
CA TRP A 62 10.75 -18.87 -6.96
C TRP A 62 9.99 -18.37 -8.19
N ARG A 63 9.24 -19.25 -8.87
CA ARG A 63 8.40 -18.85 -10.00
C ARG A 63 7.25 -17.97 -9.54
N PHE A 64 6.99 -16.89 -10.28
CA PHE A 64 5.93 -15.94 -9.99
C PHE A 64 5.07 -15.63 -11.23
N GLY A 65 3.80 -15.32 -10.99
CA GLY A 65 2.88 -14.90 -12.05
C GLY A 65 3.17 -13.46 -12.48
N PRO A 66 3.21 -13.15 -13.79
CA PRO A 66 3.47 -11.78 -14.28
C PRO A 66 2.39 -10.80 -13.80
N GLU A 67 2.71 -9.51 -13.78
CA GLU A 67 1.74 -8.43 -13.55
C GLU A 67 0.51 -8.57 -14.47
N ASN A 68 -0.67 -8.21 -13.98
CA ASN A 68 -1.84 -7.93 -14.81
C ASN A 68 -1.88 -6.44 -15.21
N PRO A 69 -1.56 -6.08 -16.47
CA PRO A 69 -1.47 -4.69 -16.89
C PRO A 69 -2.82 -3.95 -16.85
N ALA A 70 -3.95 -4.66 -16.84
CA ALA A 70 -5.27 -4.05 -16.79
C ALA A 70 -5.54 -3.31 -15.45
N LEU A 71 -4.79 -3.63 -14.40
CA LEU A 71 -4.92 -3.00 -13.08
C LEU A 71 -3.94 -1.82 -12.89
N ARG A 72 -3.26 -1.36 -13.95
CA ARG A 72 -2.22 -0.32 -13.81
C ARG A 72 -2.74 1.05 -13.44
N GLU A 73 -3.95 1.36 -13.87
CA GLU A 73 -4.59 2.68 -13.74
C GLU A 73 -5.46 2.78 -12.48
N GLU A 74 -5.31 1.84 -11.55
CA GLU A 74 -6.06 1.80 -10.29
C GLU A 74 -5.18 1.38 -9.11
N ILE A 75 -5.64 1.74 -7.92
CA ILE A 75 -5.10 1.27 -6.64
C ILE A 75 -6.22 0.62 -5.83
N LEU A 76 -5.86 -0.33 -4.98
CA LEU A 76 -6.77 -0.90 -3.99
C LEU A 76 -6.63 -0.12 -2.69
N GLU A 77 -7.65 0.66 -2.34
CA GLU A 77 -7.77 1.25 -1.01
C GLU A 77 -8.31 0.21 -0.03
N VAL A 78 -7.77 0.21 1.19
CA VAL A 78 -8.19 -0.65 2.30
C VAL A 78 -8.33 0.21 3.54
N TRP A 79 -9.47 0.13 4.22
CA TRP A 79 -9.72 0.88 5.45
C TRP A 79 -10.54 0.06 6.45
N LEU A 80 -10.39 0.38 7.74
CA LEU A 80 -11.24 -0.15 8.81
C LEU A 80 -12.46 0.77 8.94
N GLY A 81 -13.65 0.22 8.74
CA GLY A 81 -14.91 0.94 8.86
C GLY A 81 -15.34 1.14 10.33
N GLU A 82 -16.34 2.00 10.53
CA GLU A 82 -16.97 2.21 11.85
C GLU A 82 -17.71 0.96 12.35
N ASP A 83 -18.09 0.07 11.44
CA ASP A 83 -18.64 -1.26 11.73
C ASP A 83 -17.60 -2.23 12.30
N GLY A 84 -16.33 -1.84 12.36
CA GLY A 84 -15.23 -2.67 12.83
C GLY A 84 -14.74 -3.68 11.80
N GLU A 85 -15.24 -3.61 10.56
CA GLU A 85 -14.85 -4.48 9.46
C GLU A 85 -13.90 -3.76 8.50
N PHE A 86 -13.06 -4.54 7.83
CA PHE A 86 -12.20 -4.01 6.78
C PHE A 86 -12.93 -4.00 5.44
N HIS A 87 -12.86 -2.86 4.77
CA HIS A 87 -13.45 -2.65 3.46
C HIS A 87 -12.36 -2.39 2.43
N THR A 88 -12.63 -2.77 1.18
CA THR A 88 -11.71 -2.53 0.08
C THR A 88 -12.43 -1.89 -1.10
N ARG A 89 -11.71 -1.06 -1.85
CA ARG A 89 -12.23 -0.41 -3.05
C ARG A 89 -11.12 -0.16 -4.06
N ALA A 90 -11.39 -0.53 -5.31
CA ALA A 90 -10.55 -0.11 -6.42
C ALA A 90 -10.91 1.34 -6.79
N VAL A 91 -9.91 2.21 -6.83
CA VAL A 91 -10.06 3.61 -7.27
C VAL A 91 -9.01 3.93 -8.32
N PRO A 92 -9.27 4.88 -9.24
CA PRO A 92 -8.28 5.30 -10.22
C PRO A 92 -7.00 5.82 -9.54
N VAL A 93 -5.85 5.61 -10.18
CA VAL A 93 -4.59 6.21 -9.76
C VAL A 93 -4.75 7.74 -9.77
N ARG A 94 -4.30 8.40 -8.70
CA ARG A 94 -4.26 9.86 -8.67
C ARG A 94 -3.25 10.35 -9.72
N PRO A 95 -3.66 11.17 -10.69
CA PRO A 95 -2.73 11.69 -11.70
C PRO A 95 -1.67 12.57 -11.04
N ILE A 96 -0.49 12.61 -11.66
CA ILE A 96 0.51 13.61 -11.29
C ILE A 96 -0.09 14.98 -11.64
N PRO A 97 -0.21 15.91 -10.68
CA PRO A 97 -0.76 17.22 -10.97
C PRO A 97 0.14 17.96 -11.96
N GLU A 98 -0.46 18.57 -12.97
CA GLU A 98 0.23 19.51 -13.84
C GLU A 98 0.60 20.75 -13.02
N SER A 99 1.88 21.08 -12.97
CA SER A 99 2.37 22.29 -12.30
C SER A 99 3.05 23.17 -13.33
N GLU A 100 2.49 24.35 -13.57
CA GLU A 100 3.15 25.42 -14.33
C GLU A 100 4.22 26.13 -13.49
N PHE A 101 4.25 25.86 -12.20
CA PHE A 101 5.11 26.51 -11.24
C PHE A 101 6.46 25.77 -11.10
N TRP A 102 7.53 26.44 -11.53
CA TRP A 102 8.90 25.99 -11.29
C TRP A 102 9.27 26.30 -9.83
N PHE A 103 9.72 25.27 -9.09
CA PHE A 103 9.86 25.28 -7.64
C PHE A 103 10.61 26.52 -7.13
N GLU A 104 11.73 26.86 -7.74
CA GLU A 104 12.59 27.95 -7.25
C GLU A 104 11.98 29.33 -7.50
N ASN A 105 11.18 29.51 -8.56
CA ASN A 105 10.45 30.76 -8.79
C ASN A 105 9.31 30.92 -7.76
N THR A 106 8.55 29.86 -7.51
CA THR A 106 7.48 29.87 -6.52
C THR A 106 8.02 30.00 -5.10
N TRP A 107 9.18 29.39 -4.83
CA TRP A 107 9.86 29.51 -3.55
C TRP A 107 10.39 30.91 -3.30
N GLU A 108 10.98 31.54 -4.32
CA GLU A 108 11.41 32.93 -4.23
C GLU A 108 10.20 33.87 -4.04
N ALA A 109 9.10 33.67 -4.78
CA ALA A 109 7.88 34.46 -4.63
C ALA A 109 7.22 34.28 -3.25
N TYR A 110 7.22 33.06 -2.71
CA TYR A 110 6.76 32.80 -1.33
C TYR A 110 7.66 33.52 -0.32
N ARG A 111 8.99 33.39 -0.46
CA ARG A 111 9.96 34.07 0.43
C ARG A 111 9.87 35.59 0.36
N SER A 112 9.53 36.14 -0.80
CA SER A 112 9.38 37.58 -1.01
C SER A 112 7.98 38.10 -0.69
N GLY A 113 7.04 37.25 -0.28
CA GLY A 113 5.64 37.62 -0.01
C GLY A 113 4.77 37.85 -1.26
N ARG A 114 5.33 37.73 -2.46
CA ARG A 114 4.65 38.00 -3.74
C ARG A 114 3.60 36.94 -4.11
N VAL A 115 3.62 35.79 -3.45
CA VAL A 115 2.62 34.73 -3.67
C VAL A 115 1.26 35.06 -3.03
N PHE A 116 1.17 36.10 -2.19
CA PHE A 116 -0.04 36.49 -1.46
C PHE A 116 -0.67 37.81 -1.94
N GLU A 117 -0.05 38.49 -2.90
CA GLU A 117 -0.59 39.67 -3.58
C GLU A 117 -1.53 39.26 -4.71
#